data_AF-A0A357Z215-F1
#
_entry.id   AF-A0A357Z215-F1
#
_cell.length_a   1.000
_cell.length_b   1.000
_cell.length_c   1.000
_cell.angle_alpha   90.00
_cell.angle_beta   90.00
_cell.angle_gamma   90.00
#
_symmetry.space_group_name_H-M   'P 1'
#
loop_
_entity.id
_entity.type
_entity.pdbx_description
1 polymer ?
#
loop_
_entity_poly.entity_id
_entity_poly.type
_entity_poly.pdbx_seq_one_letter_code
_entity_poly.pdbx_strand_id
1 'polypeptide(L)'
;MFVLETKDLTYVYGAGTPFHKTAVNRVSVGIERGEFLGIIGHTGSGKSTFIQTLNGLLRPTSGTVLLNGKDIWAEPKKIRSVRFRVGMVFQYPEHQLFEETVLKDICFGPGNMG
;
A
#
# COMPACT_ATOMS: atom_id res chain seq x y z
N MET A 1 -2.38 18.92 -7.53
CA MET A 1 -2.27 17.68 -8.35
C MET A 1 -1.91 16.54 -7.42
N PHE A 2 -2.70 15.47 -7.41
CA PHE A 2 -2.50 14.36 -6.49
C PHE A 2 -1.20 13.60 -6.80
N VAL A 3 -0.39 13.37 -5.76
CA VAL A 3 0.76 12.45 -5.81
C VAL A 3 0.27 11.01 -5.72
N LEU A 4 -0.75 10.76 -4.90
CA LEU A 4 -1.37 9.45 -4.73
C LEU A 4 -2.88 9.62 -4.77
N GLU A 5 -3.58 8.77 -5.50
CA GLU A 5 -5.03 8.84 -5.65
C GLU A 5 -5.63 7.43 -5.70
N THR A 6 -6.82 7.25 -5.12
CA THR A 6 -7.63 6.05 -5.28
C THR A 6 -8.95 6.40 -5.96
N LYS A 7 -9.45 5.51 -6.82
CA LYS A 7 -10.75 5.66 -7.50
C LYS A 7 -11.59 4.42 -7.31
N ASP A 8 -12.73 4.56 -6.62
CA ASP A 8 -13.68 3.50 -6.27
C ASP A 8 -12.98 2.24 -5.72
N LEU A 9 -11.92 2.43 -4.93
CA LEU A 9 -11.06 1.35 -4.48
C LEU A 9 -11.82 0.36 -3.61
N THR A 10 -11.83 -0.91 -4.00
CA THR A 10 -12.45 -1.99 -3.25
C THR A 10 -11.47 -3.14 -3.05
N TYR A 11 -11.44 -3.68 -1.84
CA TYR A 11 -10.67 -4.87 -1.52
C TYR A 11 -11.52 -5.87 -0.72
N VAL A 12 -11.60 -7.09 -1.23
CA VAL A 12 -12.35 -8.21 -0.67
C VAL A 12 -11.38 -9.35 -0.36
N TYR A 13 -11.25 -9.69 0.92
CA TYR A 13 -10.55 -10.91 1.32
C TYR A 13 -11.39 -12.13 0.93
N GLY A 14 -10.76 -13.21 0.47
CA GLY A 14 -11.47 -14.44 0.10
C GLY A 14 -12.48 -14.25 -1.03
N ALA A 15 -12.22 -13.31 -1.95
CA ALA A 15 -13.08 -13.09 -3.11
C ALA A 15 -13.32 -14.40 -3.88
N GLY A 16 -14.58 -14.66 -4.24
CA GLY A 16 -14.99 -15.92 -4.89
C GLY A 16 -15.20 -17.10 -3.94
N THR A 17 -15.14 -16.90 -2.62
CA THR A 17 -15.38 -17.94 -1.61
C THR A 17 -16.57 -17.59 -0.70
N PRO A 18 -17.18 -18.57 0.00
CA PRO A 18 -18.22 -18.30 1.00
C PRO A 18 -17.76 -17.40 2.15
N PHE A 19 -16.46 -17.33 2.41
CA PHE A 19 -15.86 -16.53 3.48
C PHE A 19 -15.44 -15.13 3.02
N HIS A 20 -15.96 -14.65 1.89
CA HIS A 20 -15.58 -13.35 1.37
C HIS A 20 -15.93 -12.23 2.38
N LYS A 21 -15.01 -11.28 2.54
CA LYS A 21 -15.20 -10.11 3.41
C LYS A 21 -14.64 -8.86 2.78
N THR A 22 -15.53 -7.91 2.49
CA THR A 22 -15.15 -6.58 2.00
C THR A 22 -14.51 -5.79 3.13
N ALA A 23 -13.23 -5.46 2.99
CA ALA A 23 -12.47 -4.69 3.97
C ALA A 23 -12.31 -3.21 3.57
N VAL A 24 -12.30 -2.93 2.26
CA VAL A 24 -12.33 -1.58 1.69
C VAL A 24 -13.44 -1.57 0.65
N ASN A 25 -14.33 -0.59 0.68
CA ASN A 25 -15.51 -0.53 -0.19
C ASN A 25 -15.60 0.83 -0.88
N ARG A 26 -15.29 0.88 -2.18
CA ARG A 26 -15.42 2.05 -3.05
C ARG A 26 -14.81 3.34 -2.49
N VAL A 27 -13.61 3.26 -1.94
CA VAL A 27 -12.92 4.43 -1.35
C VAL A 27 -12.20 5.24 -2.43
N SER A 28 -12.53 6.53 -2.52
CA SER A 28 -11.85 7.50 -3.38
C SER A 28 -11.21 8.60 -2.54
N VAL A 29 -9.88 8.70 -2.59
CA VAL A 29 -9.09 9.69 -1.84
C VAL A 29 -7.99 10.20 -2.76
N GLY A 30 -7.77 11.51 -2.79
CA GLY A 30 -6.62 12.13 -3.43
C GLY A 30 -5.71 12.77 -2.37
N ILE A 31 -4.40 12.54 -2.49
CA ILE A 31 -3.38 13.09 -1.60
C ILE A 31 -2.44 13.97 -2.42
N GLU A 32 -2.35 15.24 -2.06
CA GLU A 32 -1.51 16.22 -2.73
C GLU A 32 -0.06 16.18 -2.26
N ARG A 33 0.82 16.83 -3.03
CA ARG A 33 2.23 16.97 -2.66
C ARG A 33 2.35 17.83 -1.41
N GLY A 34 3.05 17.31 -0.39
CA GLY A 34 3.28 18.00 0.88
C GLY A 34 2.13 17.88 1.87
N GLU A 35 1.06 17.16 1.51
CA GLU A 35 -0.07 16.91 2.39
C GLU A 35 0.30 15.90 3.49
N PHE A 36 -0.19 16.17 4.71
CA PHE A 36 -0.12 15.24 5.83
C PHE A 36 -1.52 14.72 6.13
N LEU A 37 -1.78 13.47 5.78
CA LEU A 37 -3.10 12.84 5.90
C LEU A 37 -3.14 11.86 7.08
N GLY A 38 -4.15 12.02 7.94
CA GLY A 38 -4.45 11.08 9.03
C GLY A 38 -5.62 10.15 8.68
N ILE A 39 -5.48 8.86 8.97
CA ILE A 39 -6.55 7.86 8.82
C ILE A 39 -6.95 7.33 10.19
N ILE A 40 -8.21 7.56 10.58
CA ILE A 40 -8.76 7.13 11.87
C ILE A 40 -9.92 6.16 11.69
N GLY A 41 -10.25 5.42 12.75
CA GLY A 41 -11.35 4.46 12.77
C GLY A 41 -11.06 3.30 13.72
N HIS A 42 -12.09 2.56 14.11
CA HIS A 42 -11.97 1.42 15.03
C HIS A 42 -11.13 0.26 14.46
N THR A 43 -10.63 -0.63 15.31
CA THR A 43 -9.95 -1.87 14.85
C THR A 43 -10.87 -2.67 13.92
N GLY A 44 -10.32 -3.16 12.80
CA GLY A 44 -11.09 -3.88 11.79
C GLY A 44 -11.83 -3.01 10.76
N SER A 45 -11.73 -1.68 10.83
CA SER A 45 -12.39 -0.76 9.87
C SER A 45 -11.73 -0.69 8.48
N GLY A 46 -10.74 -1.55 8.19
CA GLY A 46 -10.08 -1.60 6.89
C GLY A 46 -8.85 -0.69 6.70
N LYS A 47 -8.42 0.06 7.72
CA LYS A 47 -7.27 0.99 7.63
C LYS A 47 -6.00 0.32 7.12
N SER A 48 -5.60 -0.79 7.74
CA SER A 48 -4.39 -1.53 7.36
C SER A 48 -4.50 -2.09 5.94
N THR A 49 -5.68 -2.61 5.57
CA THR A 49 -5.95 -3.08 4.22
C THR A 49 -5.84 -1.94 3.21
N PHE A 50 -6.42 -0.77 3.50
CA PHE A 50 -6.33 0.41 2.65
C PHE A 50 -4.87 0.84 2.43
N ILE A 51 -4.09 1.06 3.49
CA ILE A 51 -2.68 1.47 3.34
C ILE A 51 -1.86 0.43 2.57
N GLN A 52 -2.11 -0.87 2.76
CA GLN A 52 -1.43 -1.95 2.04
C GLN A 52 -1.74 -1.94 0.53
N THR A 53 -2.94 -1.50 0.12
CA THR A 53 -3.25 -1.30 -1.30
C THR A 53 -2.49 -0.12 -1.91
N LEU A 54 -2.23 0.94 -1.14
CA LEU A 54 -1.51 2.13 -1.59
C LEU A 54 -0.06 1.84 -2.03
N ASN A 55 0.59 0.89 -1.34
CA ASN A 55 1.95 0.45 -1.65
C ASN A 55 2.00 -0.80 -2.57
N GLY A 56 0.85 -1.25 -3.08
CA GLY A 56 0.81 -2.42 -3.95
C GLY A 56 1.21 -3.74 -3.26
N LEU A 57 1.14 -3.81 -1.92
CA LEU A 57 1.21 -5.09 -1.20
C LEU A 57 -0.06 -5.91 -1.45
N LEU A 58 -1.20 -5.24 -1.49
CA LEU A 58 -2.48 -5.82 -1.87
C LEU A 58 -2.93 -5.25 -3.22
N ARG A 59 -3.28 -6.13 -4.15
CA ARG A 59 -3.94 -5.72 -5.39
C ARG A 59 -5.43 -5.47 -5.11
N PRO A 60 -5.99 -4.32 -5.50
CA PRO A 60 -7.42 -4.07 -5.38
C PRO A 60 -8.25 -5.17 -6.03
N THR A 61 -9.40 -5.52 -5.46
CA THR A 61 -10.40 -6.37 -6.12
C THR A 61 -11.07 -5.61 -7.26
N SER A 62 -11.33 -4.32 -7.07
CA SER A 62 -11.77 -3.39 -8.11
C SER A 62 -11.36 -1.96 -7.78
N GLY A 63 -11.52 -1.05 -8.75
CA GLY A 63 -11.01 0.32 -8.67
C GLY A 63 -9.50 0.39 -8.96
N THR A 64 -8.93 1.58 -8.79
CA THR A 64 -7.52 1.84 -9.13
C THR A 64 -6.80 2.61 -8.05
N VAL A 65 -5.48 2.40 -7.96
CA VAL A 65 -4.55 3.23 -7.19
C VAL A 65 -3.59 3.90 -8.16
N LEU A 66 -3.55 5.22 -8.18
CA LEU A 66 -2.77 6.02 -9.10
C LEU A 66 -1.63 6.71 -8.35
N LEU A 67 -0.40 6.57 -8.85
CA LEU A 67 0.78 7.26 -8.35
C LEU A 67 1.26 8.24 -9.43
N ASN A 68 1.17 9.55 -9.15
CA ASN A 68 1.33 10.64 -10.11
C ASN A 68 0.47 10.43 -11.37
N GLY A 69 -0.80 10.08 -11.19
CA GLY A 69 -1.77 9.85 -12.26
C GLY A 69 -1.60 8.56 -13.06
N LYS A 70 -0.64 7.69 -12.72
CA LYS A 70 -0.43 6.39 -13.38
C LYS A 70 -0.89 5.25 -12.47
N ASP A 71 -1.69 4.32 -13.00
CA ASP A 71 -2.11 3.13 -12.26
C ASP A 71 -0.89 2.27 -11.89
N ILE A 72 -0.72 2.01 -10.58
CA ILE A 72 0.40 1.23 -10.05
C ILE A 72 0.33 -0.24 -10.48
N TRP A 73 -0.85 -0.73 -10.90
CA TRP A 73 -1.08 -2.10 -11.37
C TRP A 73 -1.16 -2.22 -12.90
N ALA A 74 -0.91 -1.15 -13.66
CA ALA A 74 -0.86 -1.19 -15.12
C ALA A 74 0.19 -2.19 -15.65
N GLU A 75 1.31 -2.33 -14.93
CA GLU A 75 2.37 -3.29 -15.21
C GLU A 75 2.64 -4.16 -13.96
N PRO A 76 1.86 -5.22 -13.70
CA PRO A 76 1.95 -5.99 -12.46
C PRO A 76 3.35 -6.54 -12.15
N LYS A 77 4.14 -6.86 -13.20
CA LYS A 77 5.52 -7.32 -13.07
C LYS A 77 6.46 -6.26 -12.46
N LYS A 78 6.10 -4.97 -12.55
CA LYS A 78 6.89 -3.84 -12.06
C LYS A 78 6.40 -3.30 -10.70
N ILE A 79 5.43 -3.95 -10.05
CA ILE A 79 4.87 -3.47 -8.78
C ILE A 79 5.94 -3.30 -7.69
N ARG A 80 7.03 -4.07 -7.72
CA ARG A 80 8.17 -3.91 -6.80
C ARG A 80 8.75 -2.50 -6.83
N SER A 81 8.80 -1.85 -8.00
CA SER A 81 9.31 -0.47 -8.14
C SER A 81 8.44 0.56 -7.40
N VAL A 82 7.14 0.30 -7.26
CA VAL A 82 6.22 1.16 -6.51
C VAL A 82 6.56 1.15 -5.02
N ARG A 83 7.05 0.02 -4.49
CA ARG A 83 7.46 -0.11 -3.08
C ARG A 83 8.62 0.77 -2.67
N PHE A 84 9.43 1.22 -3.63
CA PHE A 84 10.50 2.18 -3.40
C PHE A 84 10.05 3.63 -3.54
N ARG A 85 8.83 3.87 -4.05
CA ARG A 85 8.22 5.20 -4.17
C ARG A 85 7.22 5.47 -3.06
N VAL A 86 6.60 4.43 -2.52
CA VAL A 86 5.66 4.49 -1.40
C VAL A 86 6.27 3.68 -0.25
N GLY A 87 6.99 4.33 0.66
CA GLY A 87 7.54 3.67 1.84
C GLY A 87 6.42 3.27 2.80
N MET A 88 6.54 2.10 3.44
CA MET A 88 5.61 1.65 4.46
C MET A 88 6.38 1.20 5.70
N VAL A 89 6.02 1.78 6.84
CA VAL A 89 6.52 1.39 8.16
C VAL A 89 5.37 0.71 8.88
N PHE A 90 5.55 -0.56 9.24
CA PHE A 90 4.54 -1.32 9.97
C PHE A 90 4.55 -0.96 11.46
N GLN A 91 3.51 -1.39 12.18
CA GLN A 91 3.56 -1.38 13.64
C GLN A 91 4.64 -2.36 14.11
N TYR A 92 5.38 -1.99 15.16
CA TYR A 92 6.54 -2.72 15.66
C TYR A 92 7.60 -3.01 14.57
N PRO A 93 8.10 -1.96 13.87
CA PRO A 93 9.06 -2.13 12.77
C PRO A 93 10.38 -2.77 13.20
N GLU A 94 10.71 -2.71 14.49
CA GLU A 94 11.89 -3.35 15.09
C GLU A 94 11.90 -4.87 14.93
N HIS A 95 10.73 -5.52 14.78
CA HIS A 95 10.64 -6.96 14.52
C HIS A 95 11.06 -7.34 13.10
N GLN A 96 11.30 -6.36 12.23
CA GLN A 96 11.71 -6.58 10.85
C GLN A 96 13.23 -6.52 10.66
N LEU A 97 14.00 -6.20 11.70
CA LEU A 97 15.47 -6.19 11.64
C LEU A 97 16.01 -7.62 11.65
N PHE A 98 16.95 -7.93 10.76
CA PHE A 98 17.49 -9.29 10.61
C PHE A 98 18.97 -9.35 10.22
N GLU A 99 19.56 -8.25 9.76
CA GLU A 99 20.98 -8.22 9.42
C GLU A 99 21.89 -8.09 10.65
N GLU A 100 23.13 -8.54 10.51
CA GLU A 100 24.13 -8.56 11.60
C GLU A 100 24.47 -7.15 12.14
N THR A 101 24.36 -6.13 11.29
CA THR A 101 24.69 -4.75 11.66
C THR A 101 23.59 -3.82 11.19
N VAL A 102 23.41 -2.71 11.92
CA VAL A 102 22.48 -1.64 11.55
C VAL A 102 22.73 -1.14 10.13
N LEU A 103 24.00 -0.97 9.73
CA LEU A 103 24.35 -0.53 8.39
C LEU A 103 23.88 -1.52 7.33
N LYS A 104 24.13 -2.83 7.52
CA LYS A 104 23.70 -3.88 6.59
C LYS A 104 22.17 -3.90 6.46
N ASP A 105 21.45 -3.77 7.57
CA ASP A 105 19.97 -3.79 7.58
C ASP A 105 19.38 -2.60 6.80
N ILE A 106 19.91 -1.39 7.05
CA ILE A 106 19.52 -0.19 6.30
C ILE A 106 19.84 -0.33 4.81
N CYS A 107 21.01 -0.88 4.47
CA CYS A 107 21.43 -1.11 3.09
C CYS A 107 20.60 -2.18 2.36
N PHE A 108 19.91 -3.07 3.08
CA PHE A 108 19.14 -4.15 2.48
C PHE A 108 18.07 -3.62 1.52
N GLY A 109 17.33 -2.56 1.89
CA GLY A 109 16.31 -1.96 1.03
C GLY A 109 16.88 -1.44 -0.29
N PRO A 110 17.80 -0.45 -0.26
CA PRO A 110 18.47 0.07 -1.46
C PRO A 110 19.20 -0.99 -2.29
N GLY A 111 19.90 -1.95 -1.64
CA GLY A 111 20.58 -3.05 -2.33
C GLY A 111 19.64 -4.00 -3.09
N ASN A 112 18.34 -3.95 -2.79
CA ASN A 112 17.29 -4.74 -3.43
C ASN A 112 16.44 -3.95 -4.44
N MET A 113 16.84 -2.73 -4.82
CA MET A 113 16.10 -1.90 -5.78
C MET A 113 16.19 -2.38 -7.23
N GLY A 114 17.21 -3.18 -7.56
CA GLY A 114 17.56 -3.56 -8.93
C GLY A 114 18.95 -3.07 -9.24
#